data_AF-A0A8H3MAN9-F1
#
_entry.id   AF-A0A8H3MAN9-F1
#
_cell.length_a   1.000
_cell.length_b   1.000
_cell.length_c   1.000
_cell.angle_alpha   90.00
_cell.angle_beta   90.00
_cell.angle_gamma   90.00
#
_symmetry.space_group_name_H-M   'P 1'
#
loop_
_entity.id
_entity.type
_entity.pdbx_description
1 polymer ?
#
loop_
_entity_poly.entity_id
_entity_poly.type
_entity_poly.pdbx_seq_one_letter_code
_entity_poly.pdbx_strand_id
1 'polypeptide(L)'
;MIYKLPFYTACTDFLIDCNFFINMIHTAIYAQTWDGTPCIIIGALNWAFLTINICFYAVIAVITYLRVCREIYFNYGKYDYKLWLFALAGSIIFQALNIQNNGKRDYWCAARSGQINSAIILFSIIGVVLVIILFCYMNILRKIYVHTHSTPSTSSYSRNENNAGNIVIETNAEIERKALKKILSYIAMFMLQWIPMLISQGARLVQNENPWVYIMGAIGRSFGGIGNVIQYIINEGFITKVNINISDDNNDNDNILLKSNNSDNQLESHINNDDNKIIIINEDSSNE
;
A
#
# COMPACT_ATOMS: atom_id res chain seq x y z
N MET A 1 4.58 -3.55 -12.05
CA MET A 1 3.18 -3.58 -11.58
C MET A 1 3.07 -3.75 -10.07
N ILE A 2 3.65 -4.82 -9.46
CA ILE A 2 3.56 -5.09 -8.01
C ILE A 2 3.95 -3.90 -7.13
N TYR A 3 5.04 -3.19 -7.48
CA TYR A 3 5.54 -2.06 -6.71
C TYR A 3 4.68 -0.78 -6.80
N LYS A 4 3.80 -0.65 -7.80
CA LYS A 4 2.96 0.54 -7.99
C LYS A 4 1.61 0.46 -7.28
N LEU A 5 1.19 -0.74 -6.88
CA LEU A 5 -0.10 -0.94 -6.22
C LEU A 5 -0.17 -0.30 -4.81
N PRO A 6 0.86 -0.42 -3.95
CA PRO A 6 0.91 0.28 -2.67
C PRO A 6 0.92 1.81 -2.82
N PHE A 7 1.47 2.32 -3.93
CA PHE A 7 1.43 3.74 -4.24
C PHE A 7 -0.01 4.21 -4.52
N TYR A 8 -0.79 3.44 -5.28
CA TYR A 8 -2.19 3.78 -5.54
C TYR A 8 -3.05 3.77 -4.27
N THR A 9 -2.87 2.77 -3.39
CA THR A 9 -3.59 2.74 -2.11
C THR A 9 -3.20 3.93 -1.24
N ALA A 10 -1.91 4.27 -1.17
CA ALA A 10 -1.43 5.47 -0.46
C ALA A 10 -2.05 6.76 -1.01
N CYS A 11 -2.17 6.92 -2.33
CA CYS A 11 -2.85 8.07 -2.93
C CYS A 11 -4.33 8.15 -2.50
N THR A 12 -5.03 7.02 -2.46
CA THR A 12 -6.44 7.02 -2.03
C THR A 12 -6.60 7.26 -0.54
N ASP A 13 -5.70 6.73 0.30
CA ASP A 13 -5.70 6.99 1.75
C ASP A 13 -5.41 8.46 2.02
N PHE A 14 -4.49 9.08 1.28
CA PHE A 14 -4.25 10.52 1.33
C PHE A 14 -5.51 11.35 1.00
N LEU A 15 -6.28 10.95 -0.02
CA LEU A 15 -7.54 11.64 -0.35
C LEU A 15 -8.59 11.50 0.77
N ILE A 16 -8.71 10.31 1.37
CA ILE A 16 -9.60 10.06 2.51
C ILE A 16 -9.19 10.95 3.68
N ASP A 17 -7.91 10.93 4.05
CA ASP A 17 -7.40 11.65 5.21
C ASP A 17 -7.48 13.16 5.01
N CYS A 18 -7.18 13.68 3.81
CA CYS A 18 -7.34 15.10 3.51
C CYS A 18 -8.80 15.56 3.61
N ASN A 19 -9.74 14.80 3.04
CA ASN A 19 -11.15 15.13 3.12
C ASN A 19 -11.66 15.07 4.57
N PHE A 20 -11.25 14.03 5.31
CA PHE A 20 -11.60 13.88 6.72
C PHE A 20 -11.02 15.01 7.57
N PHE A 21 -9.77 15.40 7.33
CA PHE A 21 -9.11 16.51 8.01
C PHE A 21 -9.84 17.84 7.78
N ILE A 22 -10.22 18.17 6.54
CA ILE A 22 -11.00 19.38 6.21
C ILE A 22 -12.35 19.39 6.95
N ASN A 23 -12.99 18.22 7.05
CA ASN A 23 -14.27 18.07 7.74
C ASN A 23 -14.11 18.30 9.26
N MET A 24 -13.10 17.66 9.85
CA MET A 24 -12.82 17.74 11.28
C MET A 24 -12.31 19.11 11.72
N ILE A 25 -11.43 19.75 10.95
CA ILE A 25 -10.87 21.06 11.31
C ILE A 25 -11.94 22.15 11.32
N HIS A 26 -12.91 22.09 10.41
CA HIS A 26 -14.06 22.99 10.43
C HIS A 26 -14.87 22.81 11.73
N THR A 27 -15.21 21.57 12.08
CA THR A 27 -15.93 21.30 13.34
C THR A 27 -15.11 21.74 14.56
N ALA A 28 -13.80 21.57 14.54
CA ALA A 28 -12.92 21.98 15.64
C ALA A 28 -12.85 23.51 15.82
N ILE A 29 -12.83 24.27 14.72
CA ILE A 29 -12.74 25.75 14.76
C ILE A 29 -14.09 26.38 15.11
N TYR A 30 -15.17 25.91 14.47
CA TYR A 30 -16.48 26.55 14.55
C TYR A 30 -17.44 25.89 15.55
N ALA A 31 -17.02 24.80 16.20
CA ALA A 31 -17.86 23.97 17.08
C ALA A 31 -19.16 23.47 16.42
N GLN A 32 -19.20 23.48 15.08
CA GLN A 32 -20.33 23.04 14.26
C GLN A 32 -19.81 22.41 12.98
N THR A 33 -20.52 21.40 12.48
CA THR A 33 -20.22 20.86 11.16
C THR A 33 -20.65 21.83 10.07
N TRP A 34 -20.18 21.59 8.85
CA TRP A 34 -20.71 22.24 7.66
C TRP A 34 -22.24 22.10 7.57
N ASP A 35 -22.88 23.10 6.97
CA ASP A 35 -24.33 23.14 6.76
C ASP A 35 -24.68 23.26 5.28
N GLY A 36 -25.91 22.89 4.94
CA GLY A 36 -26.46 23.00 3.58
C GLY A 36 -25.67 22.19 2.53
N THR A 37 -25.53 22.77 1.34
CA THR A 37 -24.88 22.14 0.18
C THR A 37 -23.41 21.74 0.42
N PRO A 38 -22.55 22.56 1.06
CA PRO A 38 -21.17 22.17 1.38
C PRO A 38 -21.07 20.84 2.13
N CYS A 39 -21.94 20.59 3.10
CA CYS A 39 -21.93 19.35 3.88
C CYS A 39 -22.25 18.12 3.02
N ILE A 40 -23.23 18.25 2.11
CA ILE A 40 -23.60 17.18 1.18
C ILE A 40 -22.43 16.84 0.25
N ILE A 41 -21.74 17.85 -0.28
CA ILE A 41 -20.57 17.67 -1.16
C ILE A 41 -19.43 16.99 -0.41
N ILE A 42 -19.07 17.47 0.78
CA ILE A 42 -18.00 16.89 1.59
C ILE A 42 -18.34 15.45 1.96
N GLY A 43 -19.58 15.19 2.39
CA GLY A 43 -20.05 13.83 2.70
C GLY A 43 -19.99 12.90 1.47
N ALA A 44 -20.37 13.41 0.30
CA ALA A 44 -20.29 12.67 -0.95
C ALA A 44 -18.84 12.34 -1.35
N LEU A 45 -17.91 13.29 -1.24
CA LEU A 45 -16.49 13.08 -1.50
C LEU A 45 -15.87 12.07 -0.53
N ASN A 46 -16.19 12.17 0.76
CA ASN A 46 -15.74 11.21 1.77
C ASN A 46 -16.15 9.78 1.39
N TRP A 47 -17.41 9.62 1.00
CA TRP A 47 -17.96 8.32 0.62
C TRP A 47 -17.37 7.79 -0.70
N ALA A 48 -17.13 8.67 -1.67
CA ALA A 48 -16.45 8.33 -2.91
C ALA A 48 -15.02 7.85 -2.65
N PHE A 49 -14.22 8.59 -1.87
CA PHE A 49 -12.84 8.19 -1.58
C PHE A 49 -12.75 6.88 -0.79
N LEU A 50 -13.64 6.66 0.18
CA LEU A 50 -13.74 5.38 0.90
C LEU A 50 -14.06 4.22 -0.05
N THR A 51 -15.02 4.38 -0.96
CA THR A 51 -15.40 3.31 -1.89
C THR A 51 -14.34 3.05 -2.95
N ILE A 52 -13.65 4.08 -3.44
CA ILE A 52 -12.49 3.94 -4.32
C ILE A 52 -11.42 3.08 -3.64
N ASN A 53 -11.07 3.40 -2.38
CA ASN A 53 -10.08 2.66 -1.61
C ASN A 53 -10.48 1.18 -1.44
N ILE A 54 -11.72 0.91 -1.02
CA ILE A 54 -12.23 -0.47 -0.89
C ILE A 54 -12.13 -1.23 -2.23
N CYS A 55 -12.59 -0.62 -3.33
CA CYS A 55 -12.54 -1.25 -4.65
C CYS A 55 -11.10 -1.54 -5.09
N PHE A 56 -10.15 -0.64 -4.79
CA PHE A 56 -8.75 -0.89 -5.09
C PHE A 56 -8.20 -2.10 -4.37
N TYR A 57 -8.45 -2.24 -3.07
CA TYR A 57 -7.97 -3.39 -2.32
C TYR A 57 -8.60 -4.71 -2.79
N ALA A 58 -9.88 -4.69 -3.19
CA ALA A 58 -10.52 -5.83 -3.83
C ALA A 58 -9.81 -6.23 -5.15
N VAL A 59 -9.58 -5.26 -6.04
CA VAL A 59 -8.89 -5.48 -7.32
C VAL A 59 -7.47 -5.99 -7.10
N ILE A 60 -6.72 -5.40 -6.15
CA ILE A 60 -5.35 -5.80 -5.81
C ILE A 60 -5.31 -7.25 -5.31
N ALA A 61 -6.22 -7.62 -4.40
CA ALA A 61 -6.26 -8.97 -3.86
C ALA A 61 -6.59 -10.00 -4.95
N VAL A 62 -7.58 -9.73 -5.80
CA VAL A 62 -7.99 -10.65 -6.89
C VAL A 62 -6.88 -10.81 -7.92
N ILE A 63 -6.25 -9.71 -8.37
CA ILE A 63 -5.16 -9.78 -9.34
C ILE A 63 -3.97 -10.54 -8.76
N THR A 64 -3.63 -10.29 -7.50
CA THR A 64 -2.52 -11.00 -6.82
C THR A 64 -2.82 -12.50 -6.72
N TYR A 65 -4.05 -12.86 -6.38
CA TYR A 65 -4.51 -14.25 -6.36
C TYR A 65 -4.42 -14.90 -7.75
N LEU A 66 -4.94 -14.26 -8.80
CA LEU A 66 -4.90 -14.80 -10.17
C LEU A 66 -3.46 -15.02 -10.65
N ARG A 67 -2.54 -14.10 -10.29
CA ARG A 67 -1.13 -14.23 -10.63
C ARG A 67 -0.45 -15.38 -9.90
N VAL A 68 -0.64 -15.50 -8.58
CA VAL A 68 0.10 -16.45 -7.75
C VAL A 68 -0.51 -17.85 -7.78
N CYS A 69 -1.83 -17.94 -7.64
CA CYS A 69 -2.53 -19.21 -7.53
C CYS A 69 -2.91 -19.79 -8.89
N ARG A 70 -3.16 -18.93 -9.89
CA ARG A 70 -3.56 -19.36 -11.24
C ARG A 70 -2.54 -19.08 -12.33
N GLU A 71 -1.42 -18.43 -12.01
CA GLU A 71 -0.34 -18.14 -12.96
C GLU A 71 -0.84 -17.32 -14.18
N ILE A 72 -1.90 -16.53 -13.99
CA ILE A 72 -2.44 -15.63 -15.00
C ILE A 72 -1.76 -14.27 -14.85
N TYR A 73 -0.92 -13.93 -15.83
CA TYR A 73 -0.15 -12.69 -15.83
C TYR A 73 -0.88 -11.60 -16.60
N PHE A 74 -1.34 -10.59 -15.88
CA PHE A 74 -1.81 -9.37 -16.51
C PHE A 74 -0.65 -8.38 -16.66
N ASN A 75 -0.21 -8.16 -17.89
CA ASN A 75 0.88 -7.22 -18.17
C ASN A 75 0.31 -5.81 -18.37
N TYR A 76 0.11 -5.08 -17.27
CA TYR A 76 -0.51 -3.77 -17.32
C TYR A 76 0.42 -2.65 -17.79
N GLY A 77 1.74 -2.84 -17.94
CA GLY A 77 2.67 -1.92 -18.62
C GLY A 77 2.28 -0.42 -18.60
N LYS A 78 1.94 0.13 -19.77
CA LYS A 78 1.42 1.52 -19.96
C LYS A 78 -0.07 1.68 -19.60
N TYR A 79 -0.81 0.59 -19.47
CA TYR A 79 -2.23 0.50 -19.18
C TYR A 79 -2.60 0.36 -17.70
N ASP A 80 -1.68 0.66 -16.77
CA ASP A 80 -1.95 0.63 -15.31
C ASP A 80 -3.15 1.52 -14.92
N TYR A 81 -3.44 2.59 -15.68
CA TYR A 81 -4.60 3.46 -15.48
C TYR A 81 -5.95 2.75 -15.64
N LYS A 82 -6.00 1.60 -16.33
CA LYS A 82 -7.24 0.80 -16.46
C LYS A 82 -7.69 0.24 -15.10
N LEU A 83 -6.78 0.04 -14.15
CA LEU A 83 -7.14 -0.38 -12.78
C LEU A 83 -7.92 0.71 -12.05
N TRP A 84 -7.49 1.96 -12.23
CA TRP A 84 -8.20 3.13 -11.71
C TRP A 84 -9.59 3.23 -12.31
N LEU A 85 -9.75 2.94 -13.59
CA LEU A 85 -11.06 2.93 -14.24
C LEU A 85 -12.03 1.95 -13.57
N PHE A 86 -11.61 0.72 -13.25
CA PHE A 86 -12.47 -0.25 -12.56
C PHE A 86 -12.83 0.18 -11.14
N ALA A 87 -11.87 0.70 -10.38
CA ALA A 87 -12.11 1.18 -9.02
C ALA A 87 -13.06 2.40 -8.99
N LEU A 88 -12.84 3.36 -9.90
CA LEU A 88 -13.69 4.55 -10.06
C LEU A 88 -15.10 4.17 -10.52
N ALA A 89 -15.23 3.27 -11.50
CA ALA A 89 -16.53 2.79 -11.96
C ALA A 89 -17.31 2.12 -10.82
N GLY A 90 -16.66 1.26 -10.04
CA GLY A 90 -17.27 0.66 -8.84
C GLY A 90 -17.72 1.70 -7.82
N SER A 91 -16.86 2.68 -7.51
CA SER A 91 -17.19 3.77 -6.61
C SER A 91 -18.37 4.60 -7.10
N ILE A 92 -18.45 4.93 -8.40
CA ILE A 92 -19.56 5.69 -8.98
C ILE A 92 -20.88 4.93 -8.83
N ILE A 93 -20.89 3.62 -9.06
CA ILE A 93 -22.09 2.77 -8.89
C ILE A 93 -22.56 2.84 -7.44
N PHE A 94 -21.64 2.64 -6.49
CA PHE A 94 -21.96 2.72 -5.08
C PHE A 94 -22.45 4.13 -4.71
N GLN A 95 -21.82 5.18 -5.25
CA GLN A 95 -22.16 6.56 -4.94
C GLN A 95 -23.58 6.88 -5.42
N ALA A 96 -23.96 6.39 -6.60
CA ALA A 96 -25.31 6.53 -7.12
C ALA A 96 -26.36 5.90 -6.20
N LEU A 97 -26.04 4.77 -5.56
CA LEU A 97 -26.92 4.12 -4.57
C LEU A 97 -27.05 4.92 -3.27
N ASN A 98 -26.04 5.72 -2.91
CA ASN A 98 -25.99 6.40 -1.61
C ASN A 98 -26.15 7.93 -1.67
N ILE A 99 -26.24 8.54 -2.85
CA ILE A 99 -26.16 10.01 -3.02
C ILE A 99 -27.25 10.76 -2.24
N GLN A 100 -28.45 10.19 -2.13
CA GLN A 100 -29.60 10.80 -1.44
C GLN A 100 -29.49 10.76 0.09
N ASN A 101 -28.58 9.95 0.62
CA ASN A 101 -28.45 9.72 2.06
C ASN A 101 -27.29 10.53 2.70
N ASN A 102 -26.60 11.35 1.90
CA ASN A 102 -25.49 12.18 2.40
C ASN A 102 -26.03 13.41 3.15
N GLY A 103 -25.34 13.80 4.22
CA GLY A 103 -25.74 14.96 5.02
C GLY A 103 -24.94 15.13 6.31
N LYS A 104 -25.48 16.03 7.15
CA LYS A 104 -24.92 16.43 8.44
C LYS A 104 -25.07 15.34 9.50
N ARG A 105 -24.05 15.23 10.36
CA ARG A 105 -24.04 14.51 11.64
C ARG A 105 -23.48 15.41 12.73
N ASP A 106 -23.37 14.90 13.95
CA ASP A 106 -22.93 15.68 15.11
C ASP A 106 -21.48 16.19 15.00
N TYR A 107 -20.57 15.37 14.44
CA TYR A 107 -19.13 15.68 14.43
C TYR A 107 -18.56 15.93 13.04
N TRP A 108 -19.19 15.42 11.98
CA TRP A 108 -18.70 15.61 10.60
C TRP A 108 -19.81 15.37 9.56
N CYS A 109 -19.58 15.81 8.33
CA CYS A 109 -20.45 15.53 7.20
C CYS A 109 -20.15 14.16 6.57
N ALA A 110 -21.17 13.30 6.49
CA ALA A 110 -21.07 11.97 5.88
C ALA A 110 -22.47 11.51 5.47
N ALA A 111 -22.96 10.41 6.06
CA ALA A 111 -24.33 9.97 5.93
C ALA A 111 -25.21 10.67 6.98
N ARG A 112 -26.40 11.12 6.58
CA ARG A 112 -27.34 11.86 7.43
C ARG A 112 -27.67 11.09 8.72
N SER A 113 -27.73 11.80 9.85
CA SER A 113 -28.13 11.22 11.14
C SER A 113 -29.52 10.57 11.10
N GLY A 114 -29.71 9.50 11.87
CA GLY A 114 -30.95 8.73 11.94
C GLY A 114 -31.23 7.84 10.72
N GLN A 115 -30.41 7.89 9.67
CA GLN A 115 -30.56 7.01 8.50
C GLN A 115 -29.61 5.82 8.56
N ILE A 116 -30.17 4.61 8.41
CA ILE A 116 -29.42 3.35 8.40
C ILE A 116 -28.92 2.95 7.00
N ASN A 117 -29.53 3.46 5.93
CA ASN A 117 -29.26 3.01 4.55
C ASN A 117 -27.78 3.07 4.19
N SER A 118 -27.12 4.21 4.41
CA SER A 118 -25.69 4.35 4.13
C SER A 118 -24.81 3.44 4.98
N ALA A 119 -25.21 3.19 6.23
CA ALA A 119 -24.49 2.29 7.12
C ALA A 119 -24.61 0.84 6.65
N ILE A 120 -25.82 0.40 6.24
CA ILE A 120 -26.07 -0.94 5.66
C ILE A 120 -25.26 -1.14 4.40
N ILE A 121 -25.33 -0.19 3.46
CA ILE A 121 -24.61 -0.28 2.19
C ILE A 121 -23.11 -0.39 2.45
N LEU A 122 -22.55 0.51 3.26
CA LEU A 122 -21.11 0.51 3.54
C LEU A 122 -20.67 -0.74 4.31
N PHE A 123 -21.43 -1.16 5.33
CA PHE A 123 -21.15 -2.39 6.08
C PHE A 123 -21.15 -3.62 5.17
N SER A 124 -22.13 -3.72 4.27
CA SER A 124 -22.27 -4.85 3.34
C SER A 124 -21.12 -4.89 2.35
N ILE A 125 -20.75 -3.74 1.77
CA ILE A 125 -19.64 -3.65 0.81
C ILE A 125 -18.32 -4.05 1.49
N ILE A 126 -18.03 -3.49 2.67
CA ILE A 126 -16.81 -3.83 3.42
C ILE A 126 -16.78 -5.32 3.76
N GLY A 127 -17.90 -5.88 4.24
CA GLY A 127 -18.01 -7.29 4.59
C GLY A 127 -17.73 -8.21 3.40
N VAL A 128 -18.38 -7.96 2.26
CA VAL A 128 -18.18 -8.75 1.02
C VAL A 128 -16.73 -8.67 0.55
N VAL A 129 -16.14 -7.48 0.54
CA VAL A 129 -14.75 -7.28 0.10
C VAL A 129 -13.76 -7.95 1.05
N LEU A 130 -13.97 -7.89 2.36
CA LEU A 130 -13.12 -8.60 3.33
C LEU A 130 -13.19 -10.12 3.14
N VAL A 131 -14.36 -10.68 2.87
CA VAL A 131 -14.49 -12.13 2.57
C VAL A 131 -13.70 -12.50 1.32
N ILE A 132 -13.80 -11.71 0.25
CA ILE A 132 -13.04 -11.92 -0.99
C ILE A 132 -11.53 -11.85 -0.70
N ILE A 133 -11.11 -10.82 0.06
CA ILE A 133 -9.70 -10.61 0.40
C ILE A 133 -9.16 -11.76 1.26
N LEU A 134 -9.90 -12.19 2.29
CA LEU A 134 -9.52 -13.32 3.13
C LEU A 134 -9.38 -14.60 2.31
N PHE A 135 -10.33 -14.87 1.41
CA PHE A 135 -10.24 -16.01 0.51
C PHE A 135 -8.98 -15.95 -0.37
N CYS A 136 -8.71 -14.79 -1.00
CA CYS A 136 -7.50 -14.60 -1.80
C CYS A 136 -6.23 -14.80 -0.96
N TYR A 137 -6.18 -14.18 0.22
CA TYR A 137 -5.08 -14.18 1.16
C TYR A 137 -4.70 -15.61 1.60
N MET A 138 -5.68 -16.40 2.05
CA MET A 138 -5.46 -17.76 2.52
C MET A 138 -4.95 -18.68 1.40
N ASN A 139 -5.48 -18.54 0.18
CA ASN A 139 -5.00 -19.32 -0.96
C ASN A 139 -3.58 -18.94 -1.38
N ILE A 140 -3.25 -17.65 -1.39
CA ILE A 140 -1.89 -17.16 -1.67
C ILE A 140 -0.92 -17.74 -0.63
N LEU A 141 -1.23 -17.61 0.66
CA LEU A 141 -0.41 -18.16 1.74
C LEU A 141 -0.19 -19.67 1.59
N ARG A 142 -1.26 -20.42 1.28
CA ARG A 142 -1.18 -21.86 1.06
C ARG A 142 -0.24 -22.20 -0.10
N LYS A 143 -0.36 -21.52 -1.24
CA LYS A 143 0.51 -21.75 -2.41
C LYS A 143 1.97 -21.44 -2.08
N ILE A 144 2.26 -20.35 -1.37
CA ILE A 144 3.61 -20.00 -0.91
C ILE A 144 4.15 -21.08 0.05
N TYR A 145 3.34 -21.49 1.03
CA TYR A 145 3.74 -22.48 2.04
C TYR A 145 4.10 -23.82 1.39
N VAL A 146 3.25 -24.32 0.49
CA VAL A 146 3.48 -25.56 -0.27
C VAL A 146 4.77 -25.43 -1.10
N HIS A 147 4.93 -24.36 -1.87
CA HIS A 147 6.13 -24.19 -2.69
C HIS A 147 7.42 -24.14 -1.85
N THR A 148 7.36 -23.53 -0.66
CA THR A 148 8.50 -23.48 0.27
C THR A 148 8.89 -24.85 0.82
N HIS A 149 7.93 -25.71 1.14
CA HIS A 149 8.17 -27.03 1.74
C HIS A 149 8.33 -28.16 0.71
N SER A 150 7.82 -27.97 -0.50
CA SER A 150 7.92 -28.94 -1.60
C SER A 150 9.17 -28.76 -2.46
N THR A 151 9.96 -27.71 -2.23
CA THR A 151 11.32 -27.61 -2.78
C THR A 151 12.23 -28.32 -1.77
N PRO A 152 12.66 -29.58 -2.03
CA PRO A 152 13.69 -30.17 -1.18
C PRO A 152 14.91 -29.27 -1.31
N SER A 153 15.56 -28.97 -0.19
CA SER A 153 16.94 -28.52 -0.20
C SER A 153 17.70 -29.46 -1.14
N THR A 154 18.02 -28.97 -2.33
CA THR A 154 18.77 -29.79 -3.30
C THR A 154 20.14 -29.89 -2.70
N SER A 155 20.35 -30.97 -1.95
CA SER A 155 21.64 -31.42 -1.46
C SER A 155 22.55 -31.57 -2.67
N SER A 156 23.36 -30.52 -2.92
CA SER A 156 24.78 -30.56 -3.28
C SER A 156 25.31 -31.76 -4.10
N TYR A 157 24.57 -32.34 -5.05
CA TYR A 157 25.04 -33.50 -5.82
C TYR A 157 24.40 -33.60 -7.21
N SER A 158 24.64 -32.61 -8.07
CA SER A 158 24.82 -32.80 -9.52
C SER A 158 25.19 -31.48 -10.18
N ARG A 159 26.48 -31.13 -10.07
CA ARG A 159 27.11 -30.03 -10.79
C ARG A 159 27.21 -30.42 -12.27
N ASN A 160 26.18 -30.11 -13.06
CA ASN A 160 26.25 -30.14 -14.52
C ASN A 160 25.91 -28.75 -15.07
N GLU A 161 26.60 -28.38 -16.15
CA GLU A 161 26.90 -27.05 -16.72
C GLU A 161 25.75 -26.08 -17.08
N ASN A 162 24.55 -26.23 -16.53
CA ASN A 162 23.43 -25.28 -16.70
C ASN A 162 23.26 -24.32 -15.50
N ASN A 163 24.32 -24.14 -14.70
CA ASN A 163 24.28 -23.40 -13.44
C ASN A 163 23.81 -21.95 -13.59
N ALA A 164 24.21 -21.23 -14.64
CA ALA A 164 23.83 -19.83 -14.82
C ALA A 164 22.31 -19.65 -14.99
N GLY A 165 21.66 -20.52 -15.78
CA GLY A 165 20.21 -20.46 -15.99
C GLY A 165 19.41 -20.81 -14.74
N ASN A 166 19.84 -21.85 -14.01
CA ASN A 166 19.18 -22.28 -12.78
C ASN A 166 19.32 -21.25 -11.65
N ILE A 167 20.50 -20.63 -11.50
CA ILE A 167 20.73 -19.55 -10.53
C ILE A 167 19.87 -18.33 -10.84
N VAL A 168 19.73 -17.93 -12.11
CA VAL A 168 18.88 -16.80 -12.51
C VAL A 168 17.39 -17.08 -12.25
N ILE A 169 16.92 -18.30 -12.51
CA ILE A 169 15.52 -18.70 -12.25
C ILE A 169 15.22 -18.70 -10.75
N GLU A 170 16.11 -19.26 -9.93
CA GLU A 170 15.97 -19.31 -8.47
C GLU A 170 16.00 -17.89 -7.87
N THR A 171 16.92 -17.04 -8.33
CA THR A 171 17.02 -15.64 -7.91
C THR A 171 15.74 -14.85 -8.24
N ASN A 172 15.19 -15.05 -9.44
CA ASN A 172 13.94 -14.40 -9.85
C ASN A 172 12.74 -14.87 -9.01
N ALA A 173 12.65 -16.17 -8.71
CA ALA A 173 11.59 -16.73 -7.86
C ALA A 173 11.66 -16.19 -6.42
N GLU A 174 12.88 -16.02 -5.87
CA GLU A 174 13.06 -15.40 -4.56
C GLU A 174 12.65 -13.93 -4.54
N ILE A 175 12.99 -13.16 -5.59
CA ILE A 175 12.61 -11.75 -5.72
C ILE A 175 11.08 -11.63 -5.77
N GLU A 176 10.40 -12.46 -6.57
CA GLU A 176 8.93 -12.49 -6.65
C GLU A 176 8.30 -12.84 -5.30
N ARG A 177 8.86 -13.81 -4.57
CA ARG A 177 8.38 -14.22 -3.25
C ARG A 177 8.54 -13.12 -2.20
N LYS A 178 9.65 -12.38 -2.21
CA LYS A 178 9.86 -11.22 -1.34
C LYS A 178 8.83 -10.13 -1.65
N ALA A 179 8.62 -9.80 -2.92
CA ALA A 179 7.62 -8.82 -3.35
C ALA A 179 6.19 -9.24 -2.96
N LEU A 180 5.87 -10.54 -3.05
CA LEU A 180 4.57 -11.07 -2.65
C LEU A 180 4.33 -10.98 -1.14
N LYS A 181 5.35 -11.27 -0.31
CA LYS A 181 5.24 -11.07 1.15
C LYS A 181 4.97 -9.60 1.50
N LYS A 182 5.59 -8.66 0.79
CA LYS A 182 5.30 -7.22 0.95
C LYS A 182 3.83 -6.94 0.67
N ILE A 183 3.30 -7.35 -0.49
CA ILE A 183 1.87 -7.16 -0.84
C ILE A 183 0.95 -7.78 0.21
N LEU A 184 1.27 -8.99 0.67
CA LEU A 184 0.48 -9.69 1.68
C LEU A 184 0.41 -8.91 2.99
N SER A 185 1.52 -8.27 3.39
CA SER A 185 1.60 -7.39 4.54
C SER A 185 0.71 -6.14 4.39
N TYR A 186 0.68 -5.52 3.20
CA TYR A 186 -0.25 -4.42 2.90
C TYR A 186 -1.72 -4.86 2.95
N ILE A 187 -2.04 -6.05 2.44
CA ILE A 187 -3.40 -6.62 2.51
C ILE A 187 -3.81 -6.89 3.97
N ALA A 188 -2.88 -7.33 4.82
CA ALA A 188 -3.14 -7.52 6.24
C ALA A 188 -3.43 -6.19 6.96
N MET A 189 -2.70 -5.13 6.62
CA MET A 189 -2.98 -3.79 7.15
C MET A 189 -4.38 -3.30 6.76
N PHE A 190 -4.81 -3.54 5.53
CA PHE A 190 -6.19 -3.24 5.12
C PHE A 190 -7.20 -3.96 6.01
N MET A 191 -7.03 -5.27 6.24
CA MET A 191 -7.95 -6.01 7.12
C MET A 191 -8.02 -5.38 8.53
N LEU A 192 -6.88 -4.95 9.07
CA LEU A 192 -6.81 -4.29 10.37
C LEU A 192 -7.49 -2.91 10.37
N GLN A 193 -7.31 -2.12 9.31
CA GLN A 193 -7.92 -0.80 9.14
C GLN A 193 -9.46 -0.87 9.11
N TRP A 194 -10.03 -1.87 8.44
CA TRP A 194 -11.49 -1.93 8.23
C TRP A 194 -12.26 -2.56 9.39
N ILE A 195 -11.61 -3.23 10.34
CA ILE A 195 -12.26 -3.78 11.54
C ILE A 195 -12.90 -2.67 12.40
N PRO A 196 -12.16 -1.61 12.84
CA PRO A 196 -12.78 -0.49 13.57
C PRO A 196 -13.89 0.20 12.78
N MET A 197 -13.72 0.30 11.45
CA MET A 197 -14.73 0.89 10.58
C MET A 197 -16.02 0.05 10.55
N LEU A 198 -15.92 -1.28 10.48
CA LEU A 198 -17.07 -2.18 10.57
C LEU A 198 -17.78 -2.07 11.91
N ILE A 199 -17.04 -1.98 13.02
CA ILE A 199 -17.62 -1.78 14.36
C ILE A 199 -18.42 -0.47 14.38
N SER A 200 -17.84 0.62 13.84
CA SER A 200 -18.53 1.91 13.72
C SER A 200 -19.80 1.80 12.87
N GLN A 201 -19.76 1.15 11.72
CA GLN A 201 -20.95 0.99 10.88
C GLN A 201 -21.99 0.07 11.54
N GLY A 202 -21.58 -1.02 12.18
CA GLY A 202 -22.46 -1.94 12.91
C GLY A 202 -23.20 -1.26 14.05
N ALA A 203 -22.52 -0.39 14.81
CA ALA A 203 -23.16 0.43 15.84
C ALA A 203 -24.23 1.36 15.24
N ARG A 204 -23.99 1.90 14.04
CA ARG A 204 -25.00 2.72 13.35
C ARG A 204 -26.19 1.94 12.83
N LEU A 205 -26.05 0.64 12.55
CA LEU A 205 -27.18 -0.22 12.16
C LEU A 205 -28.22 -0.31 13.27
N VAL A 206 -27.76 -0.31 14.52
CA VAL A 206 -28.61 -0.26 15.72
C VAL A 206 -28.91 1.17 16.18
N GLN A 207 -28.72 2.16 15.30
CA GLN A 207 -28.97 3.58 15.55
C GLN A 207 -28.20 4.16 16.75
N ASN A 208 -27.04 3.61 17.08
CA ASN A 208 -26.17 4.16 18.10
C ASN A 208 -25.35 5.34 17.54
N GLU A 209 -25.58 6.53 18.08
CA GLU A 209 -24.89 7.77 17.70
C GLU A 209 -23.99 8.30 18.83
N ASN A 210 -23.56 7.43 19.76
CA ASN A 210 -22.66 7.82 20.85
C ASN A 210 -21.26 8.22 20.32
N PRO A 211 -20.52 9.07 21.06
CA PRO A 211 -19.20 9.55 20.64
C PRO A 211 -18.18 8.45 20.29
N TRP A 212 -18.23 7.31 20.98
CA TRP A 212 -17.32 6.18 20.73
C TRP A 212 -17.46 5.61 19.31
N VAL A 213 -18.66 5.68 18.71
CA VAL A 213 -18.92 5.23 17.33
C VAL A 213 -18.14 6.09 16.34
N TYR A 214 -18.05 7.39 16.61
CA TYR A 214 -17.27 8.34 15.83
C TYR A 214 -15.76 8.10 16.02
N ILE A 215 -15.32 7.82 17.24
CA ILE A 215 -13.92 7.47 17.54
C ILE A 215 -13.49 6.22 16.75
N MET A 216 -14.29 5.15 16.76
CA MET A 216 -14.01 3.93 15.98
C MET A 216 -13.95 4.21 14.48
N GLY A 217 -14.84 5.07 13.98
CA GLY A 217 -14.82 5.51 12.59
C GLY A 217 -13.58 6.35 12.24
N ALA A 218 -13.10 7.20 13.15
CA ALA A 218 -11.90 7.99 12.96
C ALA A 218 -10.64 7.10 12.95
N ILE A 219 -10.53 6.18 13.93
CA ILE A 219 -9.47 5.17 13.99
C ILE A 219 -9.40 4.38 12.68
N GLY A 220 -10.53 3.85 12.19
CA GLY A 220 -10.57 3.10 10.95
C GLY A 220 -10.14 3.90 9.71
N ARG A 221 -10.32 5.24 9.69
CA ARG A 221 -9.83 6.07 8.58
C ARG A 221 -8.32 6.27 8.67
N SER A 222 -7.84 6.71 9.82
CA SER A 222 -6.43 7.08 10.03
C SER A 222 -5.46 5.90 9.97
N PHE A 223 -5.90 4.68 10.31
CA PHE A 223 -5.05 3.50 10.27
C PHE A 223 -4.56 3.12 8.86
N GLY A 224 -5.25 3.54 7.80
CA GLY A 224 -4.84 3.25 6.42
C GLY A 224 -3.55 3.96 6.04
N GLY A 225 -3.55 5.29 6.15
CA GLY A 225 -2.36 6.12 5.88
C GLY A 225 -1.18 5.74 6.78
N ILE A 226 -1.40 5.60 8.08
CA ILE A 226 -0.37 5.22 9.05
C ILE A 226 0.17 3.81 8.73
N GLY A 227 -0.71 2.86 8.47
CA GLY A 227 -0.36 1.49 8.13
C GLY A 227 0.52 1.40 6.88
N ASN A 228 0.17 2.14 5.82
CA ASN A 228 0.98 2.19 4.60
C ASN A 228 2.37 2.77 4.83
N VAL A 229 2.50 3.82 5.66
CA VAL A 229 3.81 4.40 6.01
C VAL A 229 4.65 3.39 6.79
N ILE A 230 4.07 2.73 7.80
CA ILE A 230 4.77 1.69 8.59
C ILE A 230 5.25 0.57 7.65
N GLN A 231 4.39 0.11 6.74
CA GLN A 231 4.75 -0.94 5.79
C GLN A 231 5.84 -0.49 4.82
N TYR A 232 5.79 0.75 4.35
CA TYR A 232 6.85 1.31 3.50
C TYR A 232 8.20 1.31 4.23
N ILE A 233 8.24 1.77 5.48
CA ILE A 233 9.45 1.81 6.30
C ILE A 233 10.01 0.40 6.53
N ILE A 234 9.15 -0.58 6.83
CA ILE A 234 9.58 -1.98 7.03
C ILE A 234 10.15 -2.58 5.73
N ASN A 235 9.56 -2.24 4.58
CA ASN A 235 9.86 -2.91 3.31
C ASN A 235 11.02 -2.27 2.53
N GLU A 236 11.17 -0.95 2.60
CA GLU A 236 12.19 -0.19 1.86
C GLU A 236 13.27 0.42 2.77
N GLY A 237 13.03 0.51 4.07
CA GLY A 237 13.91 1.18 5.02
C GLY A 237 13.74 2.71 5.00
N PHE A 238 14.15 3.37 6.09
CA PHE A 238 14.06 4.84 6.22
C PHE A 238 15.20 5.58 5.50
N ILE A 239 16.30 4.89 5.23
CA ILE A 239 17.51 5.42 4.60
C ILE A 239 17.90 4.45 3.48
N THR A 240 18.05 4.97 2.26
CA THR A 240 18.55 4.20 1.11
C THR A 240 19.92 3.63 1.47
N LYS A 241 20.01 2.30 1.61
CA LYS A 241 21.31 1.65 1.73
C LYS A 241 22.01 1.82 0.38
N VAL A 242 23.02 2.68 0.32
CA VAL A 242 23.96 2.72 -0.80
C VAL A 242 24.64 1.35 -0.80
N ASN A 243 24.32 0.51 -1.79
CA ASN A 243 25.04 -0.72 -2.02
C ASN A 243 26.41 -0.34 -2.59
N ILE A 244 27.38 -0.25 -1.69
CA ILE A 244 28.79 -0.17 -2.05
C ILE A 244 29.18 -1.58 -2.49
N ASN A 245 29.29 -1.80 -3.80
CA ASN A 245 29.97 -2.98 -4.32
C ASN A 245 31.47 -2.74 -4.18
N ILE A 246 32.09 -3.35 -3.19
CA ILE A 246 33.55 -3.47 -3.13
C ILE A 246 33.91 -4.57 -4.13
N SER A 247 34.33 -4.17 -5.32
CA SER A 247 35.05 -5.06 -6.22
C SER A 247 36.49 -5.11 -5.73
N ASP A 248 36.88 -6.23 -5.09
CA ASP A 248 38.29 -6.59 -4.93
C ASP A 248 38.83 -6.92 -6.33
N ASP A 249 39.26 -5.88 -7.05
CA ASP A 249 40.18 -6.08 -8.16
C ASP A 249 41.52 -6.46 -7.52
N ASN A 250 41.84 -7.76 -7.55
CA ASN A 250 43.14 -8.32 -7.21
C ASN A 250 44.21 -7.81 -8.19
N ASN A 251 44.56 -6.55 -8.10
CA ASN A 251 45.79 -5.99 -8.64
C ASN A 251 46.52 -5.32 -7.47
N ASP A 252 47.74 -5.79 -7.22
CA ASP A 252 48.66 -5.40 -6.14
C ASP A 252 49.03 -3.90 -6.14
N ASN A 253 48.05 -3.03 -5.91
CA ASN A 253 48.24 -1.64 -5.50
C ASN A 253 47.13 -1.33 -4.50
N ASP A 254 47.50 -0.93 -3.28
CA ASP A 254 46.66 -0.73 -2.09
C ASP A 254 45.62 0.41 -2.20
N ASN A 255 44.91 0.52 -3.33
CA ASN A 255 43.88 1.52 -3.58
C ASN A 255 42.52 0.83 -3.82
N ILE A 256 41.68 0.79 -2.78
CA ILE A 256 40.29 0.33 -2.89
C ILE A 256 39.50 1.40 -3.66
N LEU A 257 39.10 1.10 -4.89
CA LEU A 257 38.24 1.96 -5.70
C LEU A 257 36.76 1.68 -5.39
N LEU A 258 36.09 2.63 -4.74
CA LEU A 258 34.66 2.56 -4.43
C LEU A 258 33.83 3.06 -5.62
N LYS A 259 33.29 2.15 -6.45
CA LYS A 259 32.44 2.53 -7.58
C LYS A 259 30.95 2.40 -7.25
N SER A 260 30.25 3.53 -7.18
CA SER A 260 28.79 3.59 -7.00
C SER A 260 28.08 3.47 -8.36
N ASN A 261 27.24 2.45 -8.54
CA ASN A 261 26.42 2.26 -9.73
C ASN A 261 25.04 2.95 -9.61
N ASN A 262 25.02 4.24 -9.28
CA ASN A 262 23.85 5.08 -9.49
C ASN A 262 24.16 6.12 -10.56
N SER A 263 23.46 6.01 -11.67
CA SER A 263 23.61 6.83 -12.87
C SER A 263 23.04 8.23 -12.70
N ASP A 264 23.58 9.04 -11.77
CA ASP A 264 23.40 10.51 -11.81
C ASP A 264 24.37 11.34 -10.93
N ASN A 265 25.41 10.77 -10.30
CA ASN A 265 26.59 11.54 -9.82
C ASN A 265 27.71 10.56 -9.41
N GLN A 266 28.88 10.66 -10.05
CA GLN A 266 30.07 9.91 -9.63
C GLN A 266 30.68 10.63 -8.42
N LEU A 267 30.67 9.96 -7.26
CA LEU A 267 31.42 10.39 -6.08
C LEU A 267 32.61 9.45 -5.94
N GLU A 268 33.81 9.94 -6.21
CA GLU A 268 35.07 9.22 -5.98
C GLU A 268 35.58 9.53 -4.56
N SER A 269 35.88 8.49 -3.79
CA SER A 269 36.58 8.63 -2.51
C SER A 269 37.76 7.68 -2.45
N HIS A 270 38.95 8.23 -2.16
CA HIS A 270 40.18 7.48 -1.94
C HIS A 270 40.43 7.32 -0.44
N ILE A 271 40.71 6.08 -0.01
CA ILE A 271 41.11 5.76 1.36
C ILE A 271 42.60 5.43 1.33
N ASN A 272 43.44 6.31 1.89
CA ASN A 272 44.86 6.02 2.13
C ASN A 272 45.03 5.41 3.51
N ASN A 273 45.75 4.29 3.58
CA ASN A 273 45.78 3.40 4.74
C ASN A 273 46.70 3.86 5.89
N ASP A 274 47.35 5.03 5.78
CA ASP A 274 48.32 5.47 6.80
C ASP A 274 47.79 6.48 7.81
N ASP A 275 46.58 7.03 7.64
CA ASP A 275 45.94 7.83 8.67
C ASP A 275 44.42 7.72 8.54
N ASN A 276 43.73 7.39 9.63
CA ASN A 276 42.27 7.27 9.74
C ASN A 276 41.55 8.61 9.50
N LYS A 277 41.65 9.17 8.29
CA LYS A 277 41.06 10.43 7.89
C LYS A 277 40.40 10.26 6.53
N ILE A 278 39.07 10.23 6.54
CA ILE A 278 38.25 10.26 5.34
C ILE A 278 38.39 11.66 4.72
N ILE A 279 39.00 11.74 3.54
CA ILE A 279 39.04 12.97 2.73
C ILE A 279 37.94 12.84 1.68
N ILE A 280 36.87 13.63 1.83
CA ILE A 280 35.83 13.76 0.81
C ILE A 280 36.32 14.84 -0.15
N ILE A 281 36.64 14.44 -1.39
CA ILE A 281 36.95 15.38 -2.47
C ILE A 281 35.66 15.54 -3.28
N ASN A 282 35.03 16.71 -3.19
CA ASN A 282 34.04 17.12 -4.17
C ASN A 282 34.82 17.59 -5.40
N GLU A 283 34.76 16.85 -6.51
CA GLU A 283 35.00 17.45 -7.82
C GLU A 283 33.79 18.31 -8.17
N ASP A 284 33.85 19.59 -7.81
CA ASP A 284 33.04 20.58 -8.50
C ASP A 284 33.48 20.57 -9.97
N SER A 285 32.55 20.15 -10.83
CA SER A 285 32.63 20.33 -12.28
C SER A 285 32.70 21.83 -12.59
N SER A 286 33.92 22.36 -12.57
CA SER A 286 34.27 23.62 -13.17
C SER A 286 35.26 23.33 -14.28
N ASN A 287 34.76 23.27 -15.50
CA ASN A 287 35.52 23.57 -16.71
C ASN A 287 34.52 24.00 -17.80
N GLU A 288 34.57 25.31 -18.06
CA GLU A 288 34.19 26.08 -19.27
C GLU A 288 32.89 25.77 -20.02
#